data_AF-A0AAF0E549-F1
#
_entry.id   AF-A0AAF0E549-F1
#
_cell.length_a   1.000
_cell.length_b   1.000
_cell.length_c   1.000
_cell.angle_alpha   90.00
_cell.angle_beta   90.00
_cell.angle_gamma   90.00
#
_symmetry.space_group_name_H-M   'P 1'
#
loop_
_entity.id
_entity.type
_entity.pdbx_description
1 polymer ?
#
loop_
_entity_poly.entity_id
_entity_poly.type
_entity_poly.pdbx_seq_one_letter_code
_entity_poly.pdbx_strand_id
1 'polypeptide(L)'
;MVAPSEDGSVNPLQLQWKNPELLAFLDAQKGLVGAGQPVLDVNNVMQYFSTSPFYDRRSNNEHVRMQSAALVAQIMATTMLSGEELMRTITKKQEEELRRFTGLEYALVHARPPACFVIHKRWRRSPDQVDAPLSAFYVIHDCVYQAPDLYTILSTRLQSTVLGLTTTLCQQREHRATFSPRRGHYGRFLTSDAPKEESPPSAKS
;
A
#
# COMPACT_ATOMS: atom_id res chain seq x y z
N MET A 1 8.50 8.14 22.16
CA MET A 1 7.13 8.71 22.11
C MET A 1 7.08 9.59 20.87
N VAL A 2 6.43 9.12 19.80
CA VAL A 2 6.11 9.99 18.66
C VAL A 2 4.89 10.79 19.08
N ALA A 3 4.99 12.12 19.06
CA ALA A 3 3.88 12.99 19.41
C ALA A 3 2.67 12.65 18.53
N PRO A 4 1.44 12.62 19.06
CA PRO A 4 0.25 12.56 18.22
C PRO A 4 0.28 13.79 17.31
N SER A 5 0.16 13.59 16.00
CA SER A 5 0.03 14.68 15.05
C SER A 5 -1.26 15.44 15.37
N GLU A 6 -1.13 16.63 15.95
CA GLU A 6 -2.21 17.54 16.35
C GLU A 6 -3.01 18.10 15.16
N ASP A 7 -2.52 17.94 13.95
CA ASP A 7 -3.27 18.29 12.75
C ASP A 7 -4.12 17.08 12.33
N GLY A 8 -5.41 17.28 12.09
CA GLY A 8 -6.31 16.32 11.43
C GLY A 8 -5.89 15.88 10.01
N SER A 9 -4.62 16.09 9.67
CA SER A 9 -3.89 15.48 8.58
C SER A 9 -4.02 13.96 8.61
N VAL A 10 -4.64 13.43 7.57
CA VAL A 10 -4.78 11.99 7.35
C VAL A 10 -3.39 11.41 7.13
N ASN A 11 -2.98 10.42 7.93
CA ASN A 11 -1.71 9.73 7.74
C ASN A 11 -1.74 8.96 6.41
N PRO A 12 -0.94 9.34 5.40
CA PRO A 12 -1.01 8.74 4.06
C PRO A 12 -0.56 7.27 4.04
N LEU A 13 0.17 6.80 5.06
CA LEU A 13 0.61 5.40 5.18
C LEU A 13 -0.55 4.42 5.45
N GLN A 14 -1.67 4.90 5.98
CA GLN A 14 -2.85 4.08 6.27
C GLN A 14 -3.90 4.16 5.16
N LEU A 15 -3.66 5.00 4.14
CA LEU A 15 -4.60 5.23 3.06
C LEU A 15 -4.38 4.22 1.94
N GLN A 16 -5.44 3.49 1.61
CA GLN A 16 -5.55 2.75 0.35
C GLN A 16 -6.45 3.55 -0.59
N TRP A 17 -5.96 3.83 -1.79
CA TRP A 17 -6.72 4.62 -2.77
C TRP A 17 -6.98 3.81 -4.05
N LYS A 18 -8.21 3.92 -4.58
CA LYS A 18 -8.64 3.32 -5.85
C LYS A 18 -9.63 4.26 -6.55
N ASN A 19 -9.58 4.32 -7.87
CA ASN A 19 -10.56 5.04 -8.69
C ASN A 19 -11.29 4.08 -9.64
N PRO A 20 -12.47 3.55 -9.26
CA PRO A 20 -13.19 2.58 -10.08
C PRO A 20 -13.70 3.15 -11.40
N GLU A 21 -14.07 4.44 -11.45
CA GLU A 21 -14.60 5.09 -12.65
C GLU A 21 -13.55 5.13 -13.78
N LEU A 22 -12.32 5.54 -13.43
CA LEU A 22 -11.23 5.56 -14.39
C LEU A 22 -10.83 4.15 -14.83
N LEU A 23 -10.86 3.17 -13.92
CA LEU A 23 -10.57 1.78 -14.27
C LEU A 23 -11.62 1.21 -15.22
N ALA A 24 -12.91 1.48 -14.98
CA ALA A 24 -14.00 1.09 -15.87
C ALA A 24 -13.86 1.76 -17.25
N PHE A 25 -13.46 3.03 -17.30
CA PHE A 25 -13.17 3.72 -18.56
C PHE A 25 -11.98 3.09 -19.32
N LEU A 26 -10.88 2.79 -18.63
CA LEU A 26 -9.70 2.16 -19.22
C LEU A 26 -9.99 0.74 -19.72
N ASP A 27 -10.84 0.00 -19.00
CA ASP A 27 -11.31 -1.32 -19.40
C ASP A 27 -12.22 -1.24 -20.64
N ALA A 28 -13.17 -0.31 -20.66
CA ALA A 28 -14.05 -0.07 -21.80
C ALA A 28 -13.27 0.35 -23.06
N GLN A 29 -12.20 1.13 -22.91
CA GLN A 29 -11.33 1.53 -24.03
C GLN A 29 -10.60 0.34 -24.66
N LYS A 30 -10.34 -0.73 -23.90
CA LYS A 30 -9.71 -1.96 -24.41
C LYS A 30 -10.70 -2.85 -25.19
N GLY A 31 -12.00 -2.72 -24.93
CA GLY A 31 -13.07 -3.41 -25.66
C GLY A 31 -12.90 -4.94 -25.74
N LEU A 32 -13.44 -5.57 -26.78
CA LEU A 32 -13.34 -7.03 -26.99
C LEU A 32 -11.90 -7.52 -27.25
N VAL A 33 -11.00 -6.64 -27.71
CA VAL A 33 -9.63 -6.99 -28.09
C VAL A 33 -8.76 -7.26 -26.85
N GLY A 34 -9.13 -6.72 -25.69
CA GLY A 34 -8.41 -6.89 -24.42
C GLY A 34 -8.98 -7.95 -23.47
N ALA A 35 -9.86 -8.84 -23.92
CA ALA A 35 -10.47 -9.86 -23.06
C ALA A 35 -9.40 -10.75 -22.39
N GLY A 36 -9.21 -10.58 -21.08
CA GLY A 36 -8.19 -11.30 -20.29
C GLY A 36 -6.88 -10.54 -20.09
N GLN A 37 -6.70 -9.36 -20.68
CA GLN A 37 -5.58 -8.47 -20.37
C GLN A 37 -5.82 -7.69 -19.07
N PRO A 38 -4.76 -7.36 -18.32
CA PRO A 38 -4.89 -6.56 -17.11
C PRO A 38 -5.38 -5.14 -17.45
N VAL A 39 -6.30 -4.59 -16.64
CA VAL A 39 -6.83 -3.22 -16.82
C VAL A 39 -5.69 -2.21 -16.83
N LEU A 40 -4.78 -2.33 -15.86
CA LEU A 40 -3.57 -1.52 -15.78
C LEU A 40 -2.40 -2.17 -16.52
N ASP A 41 -1.68 -1.35 -17.27
CA ASP A 41 -0.50 -1.69 -18.07
C ASP A 41 0.60 -0.63 -17.83
N VAL A 42 1.83 -0.93 -18.25
CA VAL A 42 3.00 -0.05 -18.12
C VAL A 42 2.73 1.35 -18.70
N ASN A 43 1.92 1.44 -19.76
CA ASN A 43 1.63 2.69 -20.44
C ASN A 43 0.59 3.57 -19.72
N ASN A 44 -0.35 2.96 -18.97
CA ASN A 44 -1.47 3.69 -18.36
C ASN A 44 -1.31 3.87 -16.84
N VAL A 45 -0.46 3.08 -16.17
CA VAL A 45 -0.34 3.10 -14.71
C VAL A 45 0.08 4.46 -14.16
N MET A 46 0.95 5.19 -14.87
CA MET A 46 1.36 6.54 -14.47
C MET A 46 0.21 7.55 -14.59
N GLN A 47 -0.64 7.41 -15.61
CA GLN A 47 -1.85 8.23 -15.75
C GLN A 47 -2.83 7.92 -14.62
N TYR A 48 -3.04 6.64 -14.31
CA TYR A 48 -3.87 6.22 -13.17
C TYR A 48 -3.34 6.81 -11.84
N PHE A 49 -2.04 6.67 -11.58
CA PHE A 49 -1.39 7.21 -10.38
C PHE A 49 -1.53 8.73 -10.26
N SER A 50 -1.55 9.47 -11.37
CA SER A 50 -1.72 10.93 -11.36
C SER A 50 -3.05 11.42 -10.77
N THR A 51 -4.07 10.57 -10.75
CA THR A 51 -5.37 10.87 -10.14
C THR A 51 -5.42 10.57 -8.64
N SER A 52 -4.38 9.91 -8.11
CA SER A 52 -4.28 9.58 -6.69
C SER A 52 -3.88 10.81 -5.85
N PRO A 53 -4.27 10.86 -4.56
CA PRO A 53 -3.87 11.93 -3.64
C PRO A 53 -2.37 11.92 -3.31
N PHE A 54 -1.66 10.83 -3.65
CA PHE A 54 -0.21 10.70 -3.48
C PHE A 54 0.60 11.45 -4.55
N TYR A 55 -0.07 11.82 -5.65
CA TYR A 55 0.56 12.52 -6.76
C TYR A 55 0.61 14.04 -6.51
N ASP A 56 1.82 14.59 -6.54
CA ASP A 56 2.04 16.03 -6.44
C ASP A 56 1.95 16.69 -7.82
N ARG A 57 1.00 17.61 -7.99
CA ARG A 57 0.81 18.40 -9.22
C ARG A 57 1.95 19.39 -9.50
N ARG A 58 2.83 19.65 -8.52
CA ARG A 58 4.03 20.47 -8.72
C ARG A 58 5.20 19.68 -9.31
N SER A 59 5.03 18.38 -9.53
CA SER A 59 6.07 17.52 -10.10
C SER A 59 6.37 17.83 -11.57
N ASN A 60 7.60 17.53 -11.99
CA ASN A 60 8.03 17.67 -13.38
C ASN A 60 7.16 16.82 -14.33
N ASN A 61 6.60 15.71 -13.85
CA ASN A 61 5.65 14.88 -14.60
C ASN A 61 4.38 15.64 -14.99
N GLU A 62 3.89 16.57 -14.17
CA GLU A 62 2.74 17.40 -14.52
C GLU A 62 3.13 18.38 -15.63
N HIS A 63 4.28 19.04 -15.51
CA HIS A 63 4.76 19.97 -16.54
C HIS A 63 4.97 19.26 -17.89
N VAL A 64 5.61 18.08 -17.89
CA VAL A 64 5.79 17.28 -19.10
C VAL A 64 4.44 16.82 -19.65
N ARG A 65 3.49 16.43 -18.79
CA ARG A 65 2.13 16.06 -19.22
C ARG A 65 1.36 17.23 -19.84
N MET A 66 1.47 18.44 -19.29
CA MET A 66 0.90 19.65 -19.88
C MET A 66 1.49 19.96 -21.26
N GLN A 67 2.80 19.73 -21.44
CA GLN A 67 3.48 19.91 -22.72
C GLN A 67 3.21 18.75 -23.71
N SER A 68 2.83 17.57 -23.20
CA SER A 68 2.71 16.35 -24.00
C SER A 68 1.65 16.43 -25.10
N ALA A 69 0.61 17.26 -24.97
CA ALA A 69 -0.41 17.42 -26.00
C ALA A 69 0.19 17.90 -27.35
N ALA A 70 1.14 18.84 -27.29
CA ALA A 70 1.84 19.33 -28.47
C ALA A 70 2.78 18.26 -29.05
N LEU A 71 3.48 17.52 -28.17
CA LEU A 71 4.36 16.41 -28.56
C LEU A 71 3.58 15.30 -29.28
N VAL A 72 2.43 14.90 -28.74
CA VAL A 72 1.56 13.86 -29.31
C VAL A 72 1.06 14.28 -30.69
N ALA A 73 0.59 15.53 -30.84
CA ALA A 73 0.16 16.05 -32.13
C ALA A 73 1.29 16.00 -33.19
N GLN A 74 2.52 16.34 -32.79
CA GLN A 74 3.68 16.27 -33.67
C GLN A 74 4.00 14.82 -34.09
N ILE A 75 3.98 13.87 -33.15
CA ILE A 75 4.25 12.44 -33.42
C ILE A 75 3.19 11.85 -34.35
N MET A 76 1.91 12.15 -34.09
CA MET A 76 0.80 11.72 -34.95
C MET A 76 0.92 12.27 -36.38
N ALA A 77 1.44 13.50 -36.54
CA ALA A 77 1.63 14.10 -37.87
C ALA A 77 2.80 13.47 -38.66
N THR A 78 3.79 12.87 -37.99
CA THR A 78 4.99 12.32 -38.67
C THR A 78 4.95 10.81 -38.89
N THR A 79 4.16 10.05 -38.11
CA THR A 79 4.24 8.58 -38.14
C THR A 79 2.87 7.93 -38.04
N MET A 80 2.47 7.20 -39.08
CA MET A 80 1.28 6.34 -39.10
C MET A 80 1.60 5.03 -38.34
N LEU A 81 1.61 5.08 -37.01
CA LEU A 81 1.87 3.93 -36.13
C LEU A 81 0.56 3.33 -35.59
N SER A 82 0.58 2.05 -35.25
CA SER A 82 -0.52 1.43 -34.51
C SER A 82 -0.69 2.10 -33.12
N GLY A 83 -1.89 2.05 -32.56
CA GLY A 83 -2.19 2.75 -31.30
C GLY A 83 -1.31 2.32 -30.11
N GLU A 84 -0.91 1.04 -30.05
CA GLU A 84 -0.03 0.54 -28.99
C GLU A 84 1.41 1.03 -29.14
N GLU A 85 1.95 1.01 -30.35
CA GLU A 85 3.29 1.52 -30.65
C GLU A 85 3.38 3.02 -30.38
N LEU A 86 2.34 3.77 -30.75
CA LEU A 86 2.24 5.20 -30.45
C LEU A 86 2.37 5.45 -28.95
N MET A 87 1.61 4.74 -28.11
CA MET A 87 1.69 4.90 -26.65
C MET A 87 3.08 4.56 -26.08
N ARG A 88 3.74 3.53 -26.59
CA ARG A 88 5.12 3.19 -26.21
C ARG A 88 6.14 4.27 -26.63
N THR A 89 5.94 4.91 -27.78
CA THR A 89 6.82 6.02 -28.19
C THR A 89 6.61 7.28 -27.36
N ILE A 90 5.36 7.57 -26.99
CA ILE A 90 5.01 8.72 -26.14
C ILE A 90 5.64 8.55 -24.76
N THR A 91 5.51 7.37 -24.14
CA THR A 91 6.08 7.10 -22.81
C THR A 91 7.59 7.22 -22.79
N LYS A 92 8.29 6.69 -23.81
CA LYS A 92 9.75 6.84 -23.95
C LYS A 92 10.18 8.30 -24.08
N LYS A 93 9.52 9.07 -24.95
CA LYS A 93 9.83 10.50 -25.11
C LYS A 93 9.55 11.30 -23.85
N GLN A 94 8.48 10.99 -23.12
CA GLN A 94 8.19 11.62 -21.83
C GLN A 94 9.31 11.37 -20.83
N GLU A 95 9.88 10.16 -20.78
CA GLU A 95 11.02 9.86 -19.92
C GLU A 95 12.27 10.64 -20.32
N GLU A 96 12.53 10.82 -21.61
CA GLU A 96 13.64 11.63 -22.11
C GLU A 96 13.48 13.11 -21.74
N GLU A 97 12.27 13.67 -21.87
CA GLU A 97 11.99 15.05 -21.46
C GLU A 97 12.15 15.24 -19.95
N LEU A 98 11.77 14.26 -19.13
CA LEU A 98 11.97 14.33 -17.67
C LEU A 98 13.45 14.46 -17.29
N ARG A 99 14.38 13.88 -18.08
CA ARG A 99 15.83 14.02 -17.83
C ARG A 99 16.33 15.46 -18.02
N ARG A 100 15.63 16.28 -18.80
CA ARG A 100 16.00 17.69 -19.05
C ARG A 100 15.65 18.61 -17.88
N PHE A 101 14.71 18.19 -17.03
CA PHE A 101 14.26 18.96 -15.88
C PHE A 101 14.95 18.49 -14.60
N THR A 102 15.22 19.40 -13.68
CA THR A 102 15.68 19.08 -12.32
C THR A 102 14.54 19.33 -11.34
N GLY A 103 14.37 18.48 -10.33
CA GLY A 103 13.31 18.63 -9.35
C GLY A 103 12.59 17.34 -9.00
N LEU A 104 11.36 17.46 -8.52
CA LEU A 104 10.54 16.34 -8.11
C LEU A 104 10.00 15.57 -9.32
N GLU A 105 10.23 14.27 -9.35
CA GLU A 105 9.66 13.40 -10.38
C GLU A 105 9.15 12.07 -9.81
N TYR A 106 8.21 11.50 -10.55
CA TYR A 106 7.67 10.16 -10.33
C TYR A 106 8.10 9.28 -11.48
N ALA A 107 8.72 8.14 -11.16
CA ALA A 107 9.19 7.19 -12.16
C ALA A 107 8.69 5.79 -11.85
N LEU A 108 8.22 5.10 -12.89
CA LEU A 108 7.88 3.68 -12.83
C LEU A 108 9.18 2.86 -12.88
N VAL A 109 9.53 2.19 -11.78
CA VAL A 109 10.79 1.43 -11.67
C VAL A 109 10.60 -0.04 -11.98
N HIS A 110 9.50 -0.60 -11.49
CA HIS A 110 9.16 -1.99 -11.76
C HIS A 110 7.73 -2.10 -12.22
N ALA A 111 7.52 -2.89 -13.26
CA ALA A 111 6.19 -3.18 -13.79
C ALA A 111 6.07 -4.69 -14.04
N ARG A 112 5.10 -5.32 -13.38
CA ARG A 112 4.69 -6.69 -13.62
C ARG A 112 3.16 -6.72 -13.71
N PRO A 113 2.57 -6.41 -14.87
CA PRO A 113 1.13 -6.57 -15.08
C PRO A 113 0.71 -8.05 -14.96
N PRO A 114 -0.42 -8.41 -14.31
CA PRO A 114 -1.30 -7.62 -13.43
C PRO A 114 -0.80 -7.45 -11.98
N ALA A 115 0.23 -8.19 -11.59
CA ALA A 115 0.55 -8.44 -10.18
C ALA A 115 0.95 -7.18 -9.39
N CYS A 116 1.86 -6.35 -9.90
CA CYS A 116 2.40 -5.22 -9.13
C CYS A 116 3.11 -4.19 -10.02
N PHE A 117 2.95 -2.92 -9.66
CA PHE A 117 3.76 -1.81 -10.17
C PHE A 117 4.39 -1.04 -9.02
N VAL A 118 5.63 -0.60 -9.21
CA VAL A 118 6.40 0.17 -8.23
C VAL A 118 6.77 1.53 -8.81
N ILE A 119 6.28 2.59 -8.18
CA ILE A 119 6.53 3.98 -8.56
C ILE A 119 7.37 4.63 -7.47
N HIS A 120 8.49 5.23 -7.85
CA HIS A 120 9.32 6.00 -6.93
C HIS A 120 9.05 7.48 -7.09
N LYS A 121 8.87 8.17 -5.96
CA LYS A 121 9.00 9.61 -5.85
C LYS A 121 10.46 9.92 -5.55
N ARG A 122 11.12 10.65 -6.45
CA ARG A 122 12.55 10.93 -6.37
C ARG A 122 12.83 12.39 -6.72
N TRP A 123 13.97 12.88 -6.27
CA TRP A 123 14.45 14.21 -6.62
C TRP A 123 15.62 14.08 -7.60
N ARG A 124 15.52 14.77 -8.73
CA ARG A 124 16.58 14.82 -9.74
C ARG A 124 17.40 16.09 -9.57
N ARG A 125 18.71 15.95 -9.33
CA ARG A 125 19.63 17.11 -9.24
C ARG A 125 20.25 17.46 -10.59
N SER A 126 20.49 16.47 -11.44
CA SER A 126 21.00 16.64 -12.80
C SER A 126 20.45 15.54 -13.72
N PRO A 127 20.65 15.61 -15.05
CA PRO A 127 20.16 14.60 -15.98
C PRO A 127 20.63 13.17 -15.67
N ASP A 128 21.84 13.03 -15.12
CA ASP A 128 22.42 11.73 -14.78
C ASP A 128 22.35 11.42 -13.28
N GLN A 129 22.20 12.45 -12.43
CA GLN A 129 22.17 12.29 -10.98
C GLN A 129 20.74 12.36 -10.42
N VAL A 130 20.29 11.20 -9.95
CA VAL A 130 19.01 11.01 -9.27
C VAL A 130 19.28 10.62 -7.82
N ASP A 131 18.66 11.33 -6.88
CA ASP A 131 18.78 11.03 -5.45
C ASP A 131 18.05 9.72 -5.11
N ALA A 132 18.33 9.18 -3.92
CA ALA A 132 17.59 8.06 -3.36
C ALA A 132 16.08 8.37 -3.31
N PRO A 133 15.21 7.37 -3.50
CA PRO A 133 13.76 7.58 -3.52
C PRO A 133 13.29 8.13 -2.18
N LEU A 134 12.57 9.25 -2.22
CA LEU A 134 11.96 9.86 -1.03
C LEU A 134 10.82 8.99 -0.51
N SER A 135 10.06 8.38 -1.41
CA SER A 135 9.02 7.42 -1.07
C SER A 135 8.77 6.47 -2.25
N ALA A 136 8.35 5.25 -1.93
CA ALA A 136 7.87 4.30 -2.91
C ALA A 136 6.35 4.14 -2.79
N PHE A 137 5.70 3.96 -3.93
CA PHE A 137 4.29 3.67 -4.04
C PHE A 137 4.13 2.38 -4.80
N TYR A 138 3.23 1.56 -4.32
CA TYR A 138 2.91 0.31 -4.96
C TYR A 138 1.49 0.37 -5.50
N VAL A 139 1.30 -0.24 -6.66
CA VAL A 139 -0.02 -0.46 -7.26
C VAL A 139 -0.22 -1.96 -7.36
N ILE A 140 -1.08 -2.51 -6.51
CA ILE A 140 -1.45 -3.94 -6.49
C ILE A 140 -2.97 -4.05 -6.50
N HIS A 141 -3.50 -4.91 -7.36
CA HIS A 141 -4.96 -5.09 -7.55
C HIS A 141 -5.70 -3.76 -7.80
N ASP A 142 -5.10 -2.91 -8.63
CA ASP A 142 -5.56 -1.54 -8.96
C ASP A 142 -5.64 -0.56 -7.78
N CYS A 143 -5.16 -0.94 -6.60
CA CYS A 143 -5.10 -0.08 -5.43
C CYS A 143 -3.70 0.51 -5.29
N VAL A 144 -3.64 1.82 -5.06
CA VAL A 144 -2.41 2.55 -4.78
C VAL A 144 -2.21 2.61 -3.27
N TYR A 145 -1.03 2.22 -2.81
CA TYR A 145 -0.61 2.32 -1.42
C TYR A 145 0.80 2.87 -1.31
N GLN A 146 1.03 3.69 -0.28
CA GLN A 146 2.36 4.17 0.06
C GLN A 146 3.13 3.05 0.77
N ALA A 147 4.36 2.80 0.32
CA ALA A 147 5.25 1.87 0.99
C ALA A 147 5.68 2.45 2.35
N PRO A 148 5.43 1.75 3.47
CA PRO A 148 5.99 2.14 4.76
C PRO A 148 7.50 1.90 4.78
N ASP A 149 8.20 2.72 5.54
CA ASP A 149 9.61 2.49 5.83
C ASP A 149 9.78 1.25 6.74
N LEU A 150 10.93 0.59 6.61
CA LEU A 150 11.27 -0.58 7.40
C LEU A 150 11.23 -0.27 8.91
N TYR A 151 11.73 0.91 9.30
CA TYR A 151 11.70 1.34 10.69
C TYR A 151 10.26 1.40 11.23
N THR A 152 9.33 1.98 10.47
CA THR A 152 7.92 2.10 10.86
C THR A 152 7.25 0.74 11.03
N ILE A 153 7.54 -0.22 10.15
CA ILE A 153 7.00 -1.59 10.27
C ILE A 153 7.52 -2.24 11.56
N LEU A 154 8.83 -2.19 11.78
CA LEU A 154 9.47 -2.82 12.93
C LEU A 154 9.01 -2.18 14.24
N SER A 155 8.97 -0.85 14.30
CA SER A 155 8.54 -0.11 15.49
C SER A 155 7.09 -0.43 15.84
N THR A 156 6.20 -0.48 14.85
CA THR A 156 4.78 -0.78 15.07
C THR A 156 4.59 -2.21 15.55
N ARG A 157 5.27 -3.18 14.94
CA ARG A 157 5.19 -4.59 15.36
C ARG A 157 5.74 -4.79 16.78
N LEU A 158 6.89 -4.20 17.09
CA LEU A 158 7.48 -4.26 18.44
C LEU A 158 6.53 -3.62 19.45
N GLN A 159 5.99 -2.44 19.14
CA GLN A 159 5.05 -1.75 20.03
C GLN A 159 3.79 -2.59 20.28
N SER A 160 3.20 -3.21 19.25
CA SER A 160 2.06 -4.12 19.42
C SER A 160 2.40 -5.33 20.29
N THR A 161 3.60 -5.91 20.14
CA THR A 161 4.03 -7.04 21.01
C THR A 161 4.23 -6.62 22.46
N VAL A 162 4.88 -5.49 22.71
CA VAL A 162 5.10 -4.98 24.08
C VAL A 162 3.78 -4.60 24.72
N LEU A 163 2.87 -3.99 23.97
CA LEU A 163 1.52 -3.69 24.43
C LEU A 163 0.79 -4.98 24.80
N GLY A 164 0.79 -5.99 23.93
CA GLY A 164 0.17 -7.30 24.21
C GLY A 164 0.76 -8.00 25.43
N LEU A 165 2.08 -7.97 25.62
CA LEU A 165 2.72 -8.51 26.82
C LEU A 165 2.36 -7.73 28.07
N THR A 166 2.32 -6.39 27.99
CA THR A 166 2.01 -5.55 29.14
C THR A 166 0.55 -5.74 29.55
N THR A 167 -0.38 -5.77 28.59
CA THR A 167 -1.81 -5.97 28.88
C THR A 167 -2.06 -7.37 29.46
N THR A 168 -1.47 -8.41 28.88
CA THR A 168 -1.59 -9.78 29.40
C THR A 168 -0.98 -9.93 30.78
N LEU A 169 0.22 -9.36 31.03
CA LEU A 169 0.85 -9.40 32.35
C LEU A 169 0.06 -8.58 33.38
N CYS A 170 -0.52 -7.43 33.02
CA CYS A 170 -1.40 -6.68 33.93
C CYS A 170 -2.64 -7.50 34.29
N GLN A 171 -3.32 -8.09 33.30
CA GLN A 171 -4.47 -8.98 33.53
C GLN A 171 -4.10 -10.20 34.39
N GLN A 172 -2.97 -10.84 34.11
CA GLN A 172 -2.45 -11.96 34.91
C GLN A 172 -2.08 -11.54 36.34
N ARG A 173 -1.58 -10.32 36.54
CA ARG A 173 -1.25 -9.77 37.87
C ARG A 173 -2.50 -9.46 38.67
N GLU A 174 -3.54 -8.92 38.03
CA GLU A 174 -4.85 -8.67 38.65
C GLU A 174 -5.52 -9.99 39.06
N HIS A 175 -5.46 -11.00 38.20
CA HIS A 175 -6.03 -12.33 38.43
C HIS A 175 -4.97 -13.38 38.84
N ARG A 176 -3.94 -12.97 39.58
CA ARG A 176 -2.82 -13.85 39.94
C ARG A 176 -3.26 -15.03 40.79
N ALA A 177 -2.59 -16.18 40.63
CA ALA A 177 -2.77 -17.31 41.52
C ALA A 177 -2.37 -16.94 42.97
N THR A 178 -3.19 -17.36 43.93
CA THR A 178 -2.93 -17.12 45.35
C THR A 178 -1.73 -17.97 45.80
N PHE A 179 -0.80 -17.38 46.55
CA PHE A 179 0.34 -18.10 47.11
C PHE A 179 0.13 -18.41 48.59
N SER A 180 0.40 -19.66 48.99
CA SER A 180 0.46 -20.07 50.40
C SER A 180 1.78 -20.80 50.67
N PRO A 181 2.55 -20.46 51.73
CA PRO A 181 3.84 -21.09 52.01
C PRO A 181 3.82 -22.62 52.16
N ARG A 182 2.67 -23.21 52.51
CA ARG A 182 2.51 -24.66 52.65
C ARG A 182 2.06 -25.37 51.37
N ARG A 183 1.36 -24.68 50.47
CA ARG A 183 0.70 -25.26 49.28
C ARG A 183 1.30 -24.78 47.96
N GLY A 184 2.12 -23.73 47.99
CA GLY A 184 2.63 -23.05 46.80
C GLY A 184 1.58 -22.15 46.14
N HIS A 185 1.72 -21.94 44.83
CA HIS A 185 0.74 -21.22 44.01
C HIS A 185 -0.45 -22.11 43.69
N TYR A 186 -1.67 -21.64 43.97
CA TYR A 186 -2.91 -22.30 43.57
C TYR A 186 -3.86 -21.29 42.94
N GLY A 187 -4.36 -21.61 41.75
CA GLY A 187 -5.38 -20.82 41.06
C GLY A 187 -6.78 -21.24 41.51
N ARG A 188 -7.75 -20.32 41.43
CA ARG A 188 -9.17 -20.67 41.45
C ARG A 188 -9.55 -21.18 40.07
N PHE A 189 -9.17 -22.41 39.75
CA PHE A 189 -9.72 -23.08 38.58
C PHE A 189 -11.21 -23.28 38.84
N LEU A 190 -12.07 -22.70 38.00
CA LEU A 190 -13.47 -23.10 37.96
C LEU A 190 -13.47 -24.54 37.44
N THR A 191 -13.32 -25.51 38.33
CA THR A 191 -13.65 -26.90 38.00
C THR A 191 -15.14 -26.89 37.66
N SER A 192 -15.52 -27.30 36.44
CA SER A 192 -16.91 -27.66 36.20
C SER A 192 -17.26 -28.75 37.21
N ASP A 193 -18.31 -28.53 38.00
CA ASP A 193 -18.75 -29.50 39.00
C ASP A 193 -18.82 -30.88 38.36
N ALA A 194 -18.14 -31.87 38.98
CA ALA A 194 -18.23 -33.25 38.52
C ALA A 194 -19.72 -33.68 38.50
N PRO A 195 -20.18 -34.44 37.48
CA PRO A 195 -21.53 -34.93 37.48
C PRO A 195 -21.76 -35.72 38.76
N LYS A 196 -22.77 -35.32 39.55
CA LYS A 196 -23.18 -36.06 40.74
C LYS A 196 -23.56 -37.48 40.31
N GLU A 197 -22.76 -38.48 40.66
CA GLU A 197 -23.20 -39.87 40.60
C GLU A 197 -24.42 -40.03 41.51
N GLU A 198 -25.58 -40.30 40.92
CA GLU A 198 -26.76 -40.75 41.66
C GLU A 198 -26.43 -42.09 42.33
N SER A 199 -26.41 -42.11 43.66
CA SER A 199 -26.34 -43.34 44.43
C SER A 199 -27.56 -44.22 44.11
N PRO A 200 -27.40 -45.54 43.87
CA PRO A 200 -28.53 -46.40 43.53
C PRO A 200 -29.48 -46.55 44.73
N PRO A 201 -30.79 -46.71 44.50
CA PRO A 201 -31.77 -46.80 45.58
C PRO A 201 -31.53 -48.06 46.42
N SER A 202 -31.42 -47.88 47.73
CA SER A 202 -31.34 -48.99 48.69
C SER A 202 -32.59 -49.86 48.57
N ALA A 203 -32.44 -51.09 48.07
CA ALA A 203 -33.49 -52.10 48.15
C ALA A 203 -33.70 -52.49 49.62
N LYS A 204 -34.88 -52.17 50.17
CA LYS A 204 -35.32 -52.72 51.46
C LYS A 204 -35.94 -54.09 51.20
N SER A 205 -35.38 -55.10 51.88
CA SER A 205 -36.01 -56.42 52.10
C SER A 205 -37.13 -56.32 53.13
#